data_AF-A0A0A6P1Y0-F1
#
_entry.id   AF-A0A0A6P1Y0-F1
#
_cell.length_a   1.000
_cell.length_b   1.000
_cell.length_c   1.000
_cell.angle_alpha   90.00
_cell.angle_beta   90.00
_cell.angle_gamma   90.00
#
_symmetry.space_group_name_H-M   'P 1'
#
loop_
_entity.id
_entity.type
_entity.pdbx_description
1 polymer ?
#
loop_
_entity_poly.entity_id
_entity_poly.type
_entity_poly.pdbx_seq_one_letter_code
_entity_poly.pdbx_strand_id
1 'polypeptide(L)'
;MKVHEKIRFMRQSKGWSQEDMADKLNLSVNGYANIERGETDVQISRLEKIAETFGMELLELFNFGEKNVFYLATDNHQNNENNANCKNLQSISFSDDKKELEHELEKARMQRLLLQQKDKEIAYLKEINSLMKK
;
A
#
# COMPACT_ATOMS: atom_id res chain seq x y z
N MET A 1 0.10 -1.87 -14.25
CA MET A 1 -0.89 -2.96 -14.17
C MET A 1 -2.25 -2.40 -14.57
N LYS A 2 -3.04 -3.12 -15.36
CA LYS A 2 -4.42 -2.76 -15.74
C LYS A 2 -5.43 -3.31 -14.71
N VAL A 3 -6.67 -2.84 -14.77
CA VAL A 3 -7.73 -3.24 -13.81
C VAL A 3 -7.97 -4.75 -13.82
N HIS A 4 -8.09 -5.36 -15.00
CA HIS A 4 -8.31 -6.81 -15.13
C HIS A 4 -7.13 -7.64 -14.57
N GLU A 5 -5.89 -7.18 -14.76
CA GLU A 5 -4.70 -7.81 -14.18
C GLU A 5 -4.73 -7.75 -12.65
N LYS A 6 -5.20 -6.64 -12.09
CA LYS A 6 -5.35 -6.49 -10.64
C LYS A 6 -6.43 -7.38 -10.06
N ILE A 7 -7.57 -7.49 -10.73
CA ILE A 7 -8.65 -8.40 -10.32
C ILE A 7 -8.10 -9.83 -10.20
N ARG A 8 -7.32 -10.26 -11.20
CA ARG A 8 -6.64 -11.56 -11.18
C ARG A 8 -5.65 -11.70 -10.03
N PHE A 9 -4.79 -10.69 -9.85
CA PHE A 9 -3.80 -10.68 -8.77
C PHE A 9 -4.45 -10.78 -7.38
N MET A 10 -5.51 -9.99 -7.14
CA MET A 10 -6.24 -9.97 -5.87
C MET A 10 -6.92 -11.32 -5.60
N ARG A 11 -7.55 -11.92 -6.61
CA ARG A 11 -8.15 -13.26 -6.50
C ARG A 11 -7.09 -14.30 -6.12
N GLN A 12 -5.94 -14.30 -6.81
CA GLN A 12 -4.85 -15.24 -6.53
C GLN A 12 -4.26 -15.03 -5.14
N SER A 13 -4.11 -13.79 -4.69
CA SER A 13 -3.62 -13.43 -3.35
C SER A 13 -4.55 -13.91 -2.24
N LYS A 14 -5.86 -14.04 -2.53
CA LYS A 14 -6.86 -14.61 -1.63
C LYS A 14 -6.96 -16.15 -1.73
N GLY A 15 -6.22 -16.77 -2.64
CA GLY A 15 -6.26 -18.22 -2.88
C GLY A 15 -7.54 -18.73 -3.55
N TRP A 16 -8.32 -17.85 -4.18
CA TRP A 16 -9.59 -18.23 -4.82
C TRP A 16 -9.36 -18.75 -6.24
N SER A 17 -10.10 -19.79 -6.62
CA SER A 17 -10.20 -20.24 -8.01
C SER A 17 -11.07 -19.28 -8.84
N GLN A 18 -11.03 -19.42 -10.18
CA GLN A 18 -11.94 -18.65 -11.04
C GLN A 18 -13.40 -19.05 -10.81
N GLU A 19 -13.66 -20.30 -10.45
CA GLU A 19 -14.98 -20.82 -10.08
C GLU A 19 -15.49 -20.13 -8.80
N ASP A 20 -14.66 -20.10 -7.74
CA ASP A 20 -15.03 -19.45 -6.47
C ASP A 20 -15.41 -17.97 -6.66
N MET A 21 -14.66 -17.26 -7.51
CA MET A 21 -14.94 -15.84 -7.76
C MET A 21 -16.15 -15.65 -8.66
N ALA A 22 -16.35 -16.53 -9.65
CA ALA A 22 -17.53 -16.51 -10.51
C ALA A 22 -18.81 -16.72 -9.68
N ASP A 23 -18.79 -17.68 -8.75
CA ASP A 23 -19.90 -17.97 -7.84
C ASP A 23 -20.21 -16.76 -6.94
N LYS A 24 -19.19 -16.13 -6.34
CA LYS A 24 -19.37 -14.91 -5.52
C LYS A 24 -20.00 -13.76 -6.29
N LEU A 25 -19.71 -13.66 -7.59
CA LEU A 25 -20.19 -12.58 -8.45
C LEU A 25 -21.49 -12.93 -9.19
N ASN A 26 -22.04 -14.14 -9.01
CA ASN A 26 -23.12 -14.68 -9.81
C ASN A 26 -22.84 -14.55 -11.33
N LEU A 27 -21.68 -15.06 -11.76
CA LEU A 27 -21.22 -15.09 -13.14
C LEU A 27 -20.97 -16.53 -13.58
N SER A 28 -20.94 -16.75 -14.90
CA SER A 28 -20.34 -17.97 -15.42
C SER A 28 -18.81 -17.89 -15.25
N VAL A 29 -18.18 -19.04 -15.03
CA VAL A 29 -16.71 -19.16 -14.93
C VAL A 29 -16.02 -18.54 -16.16
N ASN A 30 -16.55 -18.82 -17.35
CA ASN A 30 -16.06 -18.23 -18.60
C ASN A 30 -16.24 -16.71 -18.63
N GLY A 31 -17.39 -16.20 -18.17
CA GLY A 31 -17.65 -14.77 -18.07
C GLY A 31 -16.63 -14.07 -17.17
N TYR A 32 -16.32 -14.65 -16.01
CA TYR A 32 -15.28 -14.13 -15.13
C TYR A 32 -13.87 -14.26 -15.74
N ALA A 33 -13.56 -15.38 -16.40
CA ALA A 33 -12.26 -15.57 -17.04
C ALA A 33 -12.00 -14.55 -18.17
N ASN A 34 -13.03 -14.19 -18.94
CA ASN A 34 -12.93 -13.14 -19.97
C ASN A 34 -12.64 -11.76 -19.35
N ILE A 35 -13.18 -11.49 -18.16
CA ILE A 35 -12.87 -10.27 -17.39
C ILE A 35 -11.38 -10.24 -17.04
N GLU A 36 -10.81 -11.31 -16.48
CA GLU A 36 -9.40 -11.35 -16.12
C GLU A 36 -8.45 -11.19 -17.32
N ARG A 37 -8.85 -11.71 -18.49
CA ARG A 37 -8.09 -11.57 -19.74
C ARG A 37 -8.25 -10.19 -20.40
N GLY A 38 -9.20 -9.38 -19.95
CA GLY A 38 -9.50 -8.08 -20.55
C GLY A 38 -10.21 -8.19 -21.91
N GLU A 39 -10.88 -9.31 -22.18
CA GLU A 39 -11.62 -9.56 -23.42
C GLU A 39 -13.06 -9.00 -23.39
N THR A 40 -13.54 -8.62 -22.21
CA THR A 40 -14.88 -8.09 -22.00
C THR A 40 -14.82 -6.77 -21.26
N ASP A 41 -15.44 -5.74 -21.83
CA ASP A 41 -15.64 -4.47 -21.15
C ASP A 41 -16.61 -4.65 -19.98
N VAL A 42 -16.14 -4.28 -18.79
CA VAL A 42 -16.88 -4.48 -17.54
C VAL A 42 -17.58 -3.17 -17.16
N GLN A 43 -18.89 -3.25 -16.97
CA GLN A 43 -19.67 -2.11 -16.47
C GLN A 43 -19.22 -1.70 -15.06
N ILE A 44 -19.31 -0.41 -14.75
CA ILE A 44 -18.93 0.15 -13.44
C ILE A 44 -19.63 -0.58 -12.29
N SER A 45 -20.94 -0.82 -12.40
CA SER A 45 -21.74 -1.57 -11.41
C SER A 45 -21.22 -2.98 -11.12
N ARG A 46 -20.55 -3.60 -12.10
CA ARG A 46 -19.90 -4.91 -11.92
C ARG A 46 -18.55 -4.75 -11.22
N LEU A 47 -17.79 -3.71 -11.55
CA LEU A 47 -16.54 -3.41 -10.85
C LEU A 47 -16.78 -3.07 -9.38
N GLU A 48 -17.88 -2.40 -9.05
CA GLU A 48 -18.32 -2.15 -7.67
C GLU A 48 -18.50 -3.47 -6.90
N LYS A 49 -19.27 -4.41 -7.45
CA LYS A 49 -19.45 -5.74 -6.85
C LYS A 49 -18.14 -6.51 -6.70
N ILE A 50 -17.23 -6.37 -7.65
CA ILE A 50 -15.90 -6.99 -7.56
C ILE A 50 -15.11 -6.37 -6.39
N ALA A 51 -15.13 -5.06 -6.24
CA ALA A 51 -14.48 -4.37 -5.13
C ALA A 51 -15.09 -4.77 -3.78
N GLU A 52 -16.42 -4.81 -3.68
CA GLU A 52 -17.16 -5.29 -2.51
C GLU A 52 -16.77 -6.73 -2.14
N THR A 53 -16.64 -7.61 -3.14
CA THR A 53 -16.22 -9.01 -2.93
C THR A 53 -14.81 -9.09 -2.32
N PHE A 54 -13.93 -8.15 -2.66
CA PHE A 54 -12.60 -8.04 -2.07
C PHE A 54 -12.58 -7.30 -0.73
N GLY A 55 -13.69 -6.68 -0.32
CA GLY A 55 -13.80 -5.87 0.89
C GLY A 55 -13.12 -4.51 0.78
N MET A 56 -13.16 -3.90 -0.41
CA MET A 56 -12.53 -2.61 -0.70
C MET A 56 -13.46 -1.67 -1.48
N GLU A 57 -13.12 -0.38 -1.48
CA GLU A 57 -13.80 0.59 -2.32
C GLU A 57 -13.40 0.46 -3.80
N LEU A 58 -14.31 0.84 -4.71
CA LEU A 58 -14.04 0.83 -6.15
C LEU A 58 -12.81 1.67 -6.52
N LEU A 59 -12.59 2.81 -5.85
CA LEU A 59 -11.43 3.67 -6.11
C LEU A 59 -10.12 2.95 -5.80
N GLU A 60 -10.11 2.13 -4.76
CA GLU A 60 -8.94 1.30 -4.43
C GLU A 60 -8.67 0.29 -5.53
N LEU A 61 -9.69 -0.26 -6.19
CA LEU A 61 -9.51 -1.17 -7.34
C LEU A 61 -8.76 -0.47 -8.48
N PHE A 62 -9.00 0.83 -8.72
CA PHE A 62 -8.29 1.61 -9.74
C PHE A 62 -6.90 2.09 -9.31
N ASN A 63 -6.60 2.14 -8.01
CA ASN A 63 -5.36 2.68 -7.50
C ASN A 63 -4.23 1.63 -7.47
N PHE A 64 -3.12 1.87 -8.15
CA PHE A 64 -2.00 0.92 -8.24
C PHE A 64 -0.83 1.25 -7.30
N GLY A 65 -1.07 2.06 -6.26
CA GLY A 65 -0.02 2.55 -5.37
C GLY A 65 0.84 3.66 -6.00
N GLU A 66 0.58 4.00 -7.26
CA GLU A 66 1.09 5.21 -7.90
C GLU A 66 0.14 6.37 -7.59
N LYS A 67 0.72 7.54 -7.30
CA LYS A 67 -0.02 8.75 -6.97
C LYS A 67 -1.01 9.07 -8.08
N ASN A 68 -2.30 8.81 -7.85
CA ASN A 68 -3.36 9.33 -8.71
C ASN A 68 -3.35 10.86 -8.61
N VAL A 69 -2.74 11.53 -9.59
CA VAL A 69 -2.80 12.99 -9.69
C VAL A 69 -4.14 13.35 -10.31
N PHE A 70 -5.11 13.69 -9.46
CA PHE A 70 -6.38 14.24 -9.91
C PHE A 70 -6.17 15.69 -10.34
N TYR A 71 -6.16 15.96 -11.64
CA TYR A 71 -6.23 17.31 -12.17
C TYR A 71 -7.68 17.78 -12.12
N LEU A 72 -8.04 18.52 -11.08
CA LEU A 72 -9.26 19.31 -11.10
C LEU A 72 -9.00 20.48 -12.05
N ALA A 73 -9.54 20.40 -13.27
CA ALA A 73 -9.68 21.57 -14.12
C ALA A 73 -10.73 22.48 -13.47
N THR A 74 -10.28 23.39 -12.61
CA THR A 74 -11.15 24.46 -12.12
C THR A 74 -11.29 25.46 -13.26
N ASP A 75 -12.46 25.54 -13.88
CA ASP A 75 -12.77 26.71 -14.68
C ASP A 75 -12.80 27.91 -13.73
N ASN A 76 -11.75 28.73 -13.82
CA ASN A 76 -11.61 29.97 -13.06
C ASN A 76 -12.60 31.00 -13.58
N HIS A 77 -13.89 30.81 -13.34
CA HIS A 77 -14.82 31.93 -13.32
C HIS A 77 -14.67 32.60 -11.95
N GLN A 78 -13.77 33.59 -11.91
CA GLN A 78 -13.55 34.44 -10.75
C GLN A 78 -14.89 34.98 -10.23
N ASN A 79 -15.21 34.68 -8.97
CA ASN A 79 -15.66 35.67 -8.00
C ASN A 79 -15.63 35.08 -6.58
N ASN A 80 -14.55 35.43 -5.90
CA ASN A 80 -14.41 35.86 -4.52
C ASN A 80 -15.25 35.25 -3.38
N GLU A 81 -14.51 34.96 -2.30
CA GLU A 81 -14.94 34.86 -0.90
C GLU A 81 -15.92 33.75 -0.54
N ASN A 82 -15.36 32.59 -0.18
CA ASN A 82 -15.48 32.01 1.16
C ASN A 82 -14.76 30.65 1.20
N ASN A 83 -13.52 30.68 1.71
CA ASN A 83 -12.82 29.60 2.42
C ASN A 83 -13.31 28.16 2.17
N ALA A 84 -13.31 27.71 0.92
CA ALA A 84 -13.22 26.29 0.63
C ALA A 84 -11.74 25.97 0.80
N ASN A 85 -11.40 25.62 2.03
CA ASN A 85 -10.22 24.88 2.38
C ASN A 85 -10.25 23.55 1.59
N CYS A 86 -9.98 23.62 0.29
CA CYS A 86 -9.46 22.53 -0.49
C CYS A 86 -8.07 22.29 0.08
N LYS A 87 -8.05 21.70 1.28
CA LYS A 87 -6.98 20.82 1.68
C LYS A 87 -6.78 19.95 0.45
N ASN A 88 -5.58 20.03 -0.11
CA ASN A 88 -5.05 18.91 -0.87
C ASN A 88 -5.59 17.65 -0.19
N LEU A 89 -6.30 16.81 -0.94
CA LEU A 89 -6.57 15.43 -0.53
C LEU A 89 -5.22 14.69 -0.57
N GLN A 90 -4.28 15.21 0.21
CA GLN A 90 -2.99 14.69 0.49
C GLN A 90 -3.25 13.71 1.60
N SER A 91 -2.98 12.44 1.31
CA SER A 91 -2.60 11.47 2.34
C SER A 91 -3.60 11.31 3.50
N ILE A 92 -4.75 10.70 3.23
CA ILE A 92 -5.45 9.87 4.20
C ILE A 92 -5.24 8.47 3.60
N SER A 93 -4.26 7.63 3.95
CA SER A 93 -3.81 7.21 5.28
C SER A 93 -2.41 6.55 5.27
N PHE A 94 -1.50 6.90 4.35
CA PHE A 94 -0.22 6.18 4.16
C PHE A 94 1.06 6.94 4.57
N SER A 95 0.94 8.19 5.05
CA SER A 95 2.10 9.01 5.41
C SER A 95 2.60 8.77 6.83
N ASP A 96 1.75 8.27 7.73
CA ASP A 96 2.08 8.13 9.14
C ASP A 96 2.86 6.83 9.38
N ASP A 97 2.38 5.70 8.83
CA ASP A 97 3.06 4.40 8.91
C ASP A 97 4.47 4.40 8.29
N LYS A 98 4.67 5.13 7.19
CA LYS A 98 5.98 5.23 6.53
C LYS A 98 6.99 5.99 7.40
N LYS A 99 6.56 7.07 8.05
CA LYS A 99 7.42 7.87 8.94
C LYS A 99 7.75 7.10 10.21
N GLU A 100 6.79 6.34 10.73
CA GLU A 100 6.99 5.49 11.90
C GLU A 100 8.00 4.37 11.60
N LEU A 101 7.87 3.71 10.44
CA LEU A 101 8.83 2.68 10.01
C LEU A 101 10.24 3.25 9.79
N GLU A 102 10.35 4.43 9.17
CA GLU A 102 11.64 5.12 9.00
C GLU A 102 12.26 5.48 10.37
N HIS A 103 11.45 5.92 11.33
CA HIS A 103 11.90 6.24 12.68
C HIS A 103 12.39 5.00 13.44
N GLU A 104 11.66 3.88 13.37
CA GLU A 104 12.07 2.61 13.98
C GLU A 104 13.39 2.09 13.40
N LEU A 105 13.54 2.17 12.08
CA LEU A 105 14.75 1.73 11.39
C LEU A 105 15.97 2.55 11.80
N GLU A 106 15.81 3.87 11.99
CA GLU A 106 16.88 4.73 12.47
C GLU A 106 17.22 4.45 13.94
N LYS A 107 16.22 4.19 14.79
CA LYS A 107 16.42 3.76 16.18
C LYS A 107 17.21 2.45 16.26
N ALA A 108 16.90 1.48 15.40
CA ALA A 108 17.62 0.21 15.33
C ALA A 108 19.09 0.39 14.88
N ARG A 109 19.36 1.29 13.93
CA ARG A 109 20.74 1.65 13.54
C ARG A 109 21.53 2.26 14.70
N MET A 110 20.92 3.19 15.42
CA MET A 110 21.55 3.84 16.56
C MET A 110 21.88 2.85 17.67
N GLN A 111 20.96 1.92 17.98
CA GLN A 111 21.20 0.85 18.95
C GLN A 111 22.34 -0.07 18.54
N ARG A 112 22.45 -0.44 17.25
CA ARG A 112 23.58 -1.24 16.74
C ARG A 112 24.92 -0.52 16.92
N LEU A 113 24.98 0.77 16.62
CA LEU A 113 26.22 1.54 16.78
C LEU A 113 26.64 1.61 18.24
N LEU A 114 25.68 1.83 19.15
CA LEU A 114 25.94 1.84 20.59
C LEU A 114 26.43 0.47 21.06
N LEU A 115 25.82 -0.62 20.60
CA LEU A 115 26.26 -1.98 20.95
C LEU A 115 27.70 -2.24 20.50
N GLN A 116 28.06 -1.84 19.28
CA GLN A 116 29.44 -1.95 18.78
C GLN A 116 30.44 -1.15 19.63
N GLN A 117 30.06 0.04 20.11
CA GLN A 117 30.91 0.81 21.02
C GLN A 117 31.07 0.10 22.36
N LYS A 118 29.98 -0.43 22.92
CA LYS A 118 30.01 -1.19 24.18
C LYS A 118 30.87 -2.45 24.07
N ASP A 119 30.80 -3.17 22.95
CA ASP A 119 31.62 -4.37 22.72
C ASP A 119 33.12 -4.03 22.66
N LYS A 120 33.49 -2.93 22.00
CA LYS A 120 34.88 -2.43 21.97
C LYS A 120 35.37 -2.07 23.37
N GLU A 121 34.53 -1.40 24.15
CA GLU A 121 34.89 -1.01 25.51
C GLU A 121 35.02 -2.23 26.44
N ILE A 122 34.13 -3.20 26.32
CA ILE A 122 34.25 -4.48 27.04
C ILE A 122 35.53 -5.20 26.65
N ALA A 123 35.90 -5.22 25.37
CA ALA A 123 37.15 -5.82 24.91
C ALA A 123 38.37 -5.14 25.54
N TYR A 124 38.41 -3.81 25.53
CA TYR A 124 39.47 -3.02 26.15
C TYR A 124 39.57 -3.25 27.67
N LEU A 125 38.44 -3.25 28.38
CA LEU A 125 38.41 -3.53 29.82
C LEU A 125 38.84 -4.95 30.15
N LYS A 126 38.49 -5.94 29.32
CA LYS A 126 38.97 -7.33 29.46
C LYS A 126 40.48 -7.42 29.25
N GLU A 127 41.01 -6.70 28.27
CA GLU A 127 42.44 -6.63 27.99
C GLU A 127 43.20 -6.03 29.18
N ILE A 128 42.78 -4.87 29.69
CA ILE A 128 43.36 -4.25 30.89
C ILE A 128 43.33 -5.22 32.08
N ASN A 129 42.18 -5.85 32.34
CA ASN A 129 42.06 -6.79 33.46
C ASN A 129 42.98 -8.01 33.31
N SER A 130 43.28 -8.45 32.09
CA SER A 130 44.24 -9.54 31.85
C SER A 130 45.68 -9.12 32.10
N LEU A 131 46.01 -7.85 31.78
CA LEU A 131 47.33 -7.27 32.02
C LEU A 131 47.58 -7.00 33.51
N MET A 132 46.56 -6.60 34.28
CA MET A 132 46.67 -6.37 35.72
C MET A 132 46.64 -7.65 36.58
N LYS A 133 46.30 -8.80 35.99
CA LYS A 133 46.29 -10.11 36.69
C LYS A 133 47.60 -10.89 36.55
N LYS A 134 48.61 -10.33 35.90
CA LYS A 134 50.00 -10.80 35.92
C LYS A 134 50.76 -10.13 37.05
#